data_AF-A0A6S6LZ30-F1
#
_entry.id   AF-A0A6S6LZ30-F1
#
_cell.length_a   1.000
_cell.length_b   1.000
_cell.length_c   1.000
_cell.angle_alpha   90.00
_cell.angle_beta   90.00
_cell.angle_gamma   90.00
#
_symmetry.space_group_name_H-M   'P 1'
#
loop_
_entity.id
_entity.type
_entity.pdbx_description
1 polymer ?
#
loop_
_entity_poly.entity_id
_entity_poly.type
_entity_poly.pdbx_seq_one_letter_code
_entity_poly.pdbx_strand_id
1 'polypeptide(L)'
;MNEIVTLQHRQAVTSSLTVANVFRKQHKDVIRAIDNLVADLENEGISQRNFAPREYTDERGKTWPMYEMNRDGFSLLAMGFTGKKALGFKLKYIDAFNHMERLLLNQQNLSWQEQRDGNKIGRRAETDALAEFVDYATAQGSQSARFYYANVTNMTYKALNLVKQSGPQSLRDSIDTMQLSFLTSAEYLIRDVMQTGMAAGIQYRDIFQQAKDAVTAYAATLPGQRLLRA
;
A
#
# COMPACT_ATOMS: atom_id res chain seq x y z
N MET A 1 8.80 4.52 -29.69
CA MET A 1 7.98 3.35 -29.24
C MET A 1 6.66 3.96 -28.80
N ASN A 2 5.58 3.82 -29.57
CA ASN A 2 4.33 4.51 -29.23
C ASN A 2 3.65 3.75 -28.09
N GLU A 3 3.52 4.40 -26.95
CA GLU A 3 2.88 3.84 -25.77
C GLU A 3 1.40 3.58 -26.08
N ILE A 4 0.99 2.31 -26.08
CA ILE A 4 -0.37 1.90 -26.45
C ILE A 4 -1.34 2.07 -25.27
N VAL A 5 -0.81 2.05 -24.05
CA VAL A 5 -1.54 2.14 -22.79
C VAL A 5 -0.78 3.10 -21.88
N THR A 6 -1.50 3.99 -21.21
CA THR A 6 -0.95 4.95 -20.25
C THR A 6 -1.59 4.74 -18.88
N LEU A 7 -0.90 5.08 -17.81
CA LEU A 7 -1.43 4.99 -16.45
C LEU A 7 -2.04 6.34 -16.05
N GLN A 8 -3.36 6.37 -15.83
CA GLN A 8 -4.05 7.55 -15.31
C GLN A 8 -4.87 7.17 -14.09
N HIS A 9 -4.76 7.92 -12.99
CA HIS A 9 -5.51 7.68 -11.76
C HIS A 9 -5.44 6.23 -11.24
N ARG A 10 -4.26 5.60 -11.36
CA ARG A 10 -3.99 4.18 -11.05
C ARG A 10 -4.76 3.17 -11.92
N GLN A 11 -5.32 3.60 -13.06
CA GLN A 11 -5.98 2.75 -14.03
C GLN A 11 -5.24 2.78 -15.36
N ALA A 12 -5.09 1.62 -15.98
CA ALA A 12 -4.57 1.49 -17.33
C ALA A 12 -5.61 2.00 -18.33
N VAL A 13 -5.26 3.01 -19.12
CA VAL A 13 -6.17 3.60 -20.12
C VAL A 13 -5.51 3.70 -21.49
N THR A 14 -6.33 3.64 -22.54
CA THR A 14 -5.93 3.91 -23.92
C THR A 14 -6.90 4.89 -24.57
N SER A 15 -6.49 5.51 -25.68
CA SER A 15 -7.30 6.49 -26.38
C SER A 15 -7.86 5.95 -27.69
N SER A 16 -9.02 6.47 -28.12
CA SER A 16 -9.59 6.15 -29.43
C SER A 16 -8.68 6.57 -30.60
N LEU A 17 -7.79 7.55 -30.39
CA LEU A 17 -6.73 7.93 -31.34
C LEU A 17 -5.68 6.84 -31.49
N THR A 18 -5.17 6.32 -30.36
CA THR A 18 -4.23 5.21 -30.33
C THR A 18 -4.84 3.98 -31.01
N VAL A 19 -6.11 3.68 -30.72
CA VAL A 19 -6.85 2.60 -31.37
C VAL A 19 -6.95 2.83 -32.88
N ALA A 20 -7.38 4.01 -33.33
CA ALA A 20 -7.49 4.32 -34.77
C ALA A 20 -6.16 4.13 -35.51
N ASN A 21 -5.07 4.64 -34.94
CA ASN A 21 -3.73 4.53 -35.49
C ASN A 21 -3.27 3.07 -35.63
N VAL A 22 -3.49 2.25 -34.59
CA VAL A 22 -2.99 0.87 -34.61
C VAL A 22 -3.83 -0.04 -35.51
N PHE A 23 -5.15 0.10 -35.48
CA PHE A 23 -6.04 -0.67 -36.35
C PHE A 23 -6.10 -0.15 -37.79
N ARG A 24 -5.38 0.96 -38.08
CA ARG A 24 -5.40 1.68 -39.36
C ARG A 24 -6.83 1.98 -39.81
N LYS A 25 -7.66 2.41 -38.86
CA LYS A 25 -9.04 2.84 -39.08
C LYS A 25 -9.10 4.36 -39.01
N GLN A 26 -10.07 4.96 -39.70
CA GLN A 26 -10.30 6.39 -39.51
C GLN A 26 -10.81 6.62 -38.09
N HIS A 27 -10.32 7.66 -37.42
CA HIS A 27 -10.70 7.97 -36.04
C HIS A 27 -12.22 8.13 -35.88
N LYS A 28 -12.89 8.74 -36.86
CA LYS A 28 -14.35 8.84 -36.93
C LYS A 28 -15.08 7.48 -36.88
N ASP A 29 -14.50 6.44 -37.48
CA ASP A 29 -15.10 5.10 -37.48
C ASP A 29 -14.93 4.41 -36.13
N VAL A 30 -13.84 4.70 -35.43
CA VAL A 30 -13.60 4.23 -34.07
C VAL A 30 -14.54 4.93 -33.08
N ILE A 31 -14.71 6.25 -33.19
CA ILE A 31 -15.69 7.00 -32.41
C ILE A 31 -17.10 6.43 -32.61
N ARG A 32 -17.53 6.25 -33.87
CA ARG A 32 -18.83 5.65 -34.18
C ARG A 32 -19.01 4.25 -33.60
N ALA A 33 -17.97 3.42 -33.63
CA ALA A 33 -18.02 2.09 -33.02
C ALA A 33 -18.17 2.16 -31.49
N ILE A 34 -17.53 3.13 -30.85
CA ILE A 34 -17.67 3.39 -29.41
C ILE A 34 -19.07 3.91 -29.09
N ASP A 35 -19.59 4.88 -29.86
CA ASP A 35 -20.93 5.44 -29.64
C ASP A 35 -22.02 4.35 -29.75
N ASN A 36 -21.90 3.46 -30.74
CA ASN A 36 -22.80 2.31 -30.88
C ASN A 36 -22.70 1.37 -29.67
N LEU A 37 -21.50 1.05 -29.19
CA LEU A 37 -21.31 0.22 -28.01
C LEU A 37 -21.86 0.90 -26.74
N VAL A 38 -21.70 2.22 -26.60
CA VAL A 38 -22.23 2.99 -25.48
C VAL A 38 -23.76 2.95 -25.49
N ALA A 39 -24.39 3.06 -26.65
CA ALA A 39 -25.84 2.94 -26.80
C ALA A 39 -26.34 1.52 -26.50
N ASP A 40 -25.67 0.49 -27.02
CA ASP A 40 -26.02 -0.92 -26.75
C ASP A 40 -25.91 -1.28 -25.25
N LEU A 41 -24.99 -0.61 -24.53
CA LEU A 41 -24.70 -0.82 -23.11
C LEU A 41 -25.43 0.17 -22.19
N GLU A 42 -26.27 1.06 -22.73
CA GLU A 42 -26.94 2.12 -21.96
C GLU A 42 -27.84 1.55 -20.85
N ASN A 43 -28.48 0.40 -21.11
CA ASN A 43 -29.34 -0.30 -20.14
C ASN A 43 -28.55 -1.11 -19.09
N GLU A 44 -27.25 -1.33 -19.28
CA GLU A 44 -26.40 -2.13 -18.39
C GLU A 44 -25.65 -1.26 -17.36
N GLY A 45 -25.66 0.08 -17.50
CA GLY A 45 -24.97 1.01 -16.59
C GLY A 45 -23.44 0.95 -16.64
N ILE A 46 -22.87 0.27 -17.64
CA ILE A 46 -21.44 0.00 -17.79
C ILE A 46 -20.74 1.05 -18.69
N SER A 47 -21.49 1.76 -19.53
CA SER A 47 -20.92 2.57 -20.62
C SER A 47 -20.02 3.72 -20.16
N GLN A 48 -20.44 4.53 -19.18
CA GLN A 48 -19.67 5.68 -18.68
C GLN A 48 -18.44 5.29 -17.85
N ARG A 49 -18.43 4.08 -17.28
CA ARG A 49 -17.28 3.57 -16.52
C ARG A 49 -16.15 3.11 -17.43
N ASN A 50 -16.49 2.75 -18.66
CA ASN A 50 -15.60 2.10 -19.62
C ASN A 50 -15.14 3.03 -20.74
N PHE A 51 -15.95 4.01 -21.12
CA PHE A 51 -15.66 5.01 -22.14
C PHE A 51 -15.87 6.42 -21.57
N ALA A 52 -14.77 7.14 -21.37
CA ALA A 52 -14.76 8.52 -20.91
C ALA A 52 -14.64 9.48 -22.11
N PRO A 53 -15.65 10.34 -22.37
CA PRO A 53 -15.55 11.38 -23.38
C PRO A 53 -14.43 12.36 -23.04
N ARG A 54 -13.60 12.69 -24.03
CA ARG A 54 -12.48 13.62 -23.93
C ARG A 54 -12.36 14.43 -25.21
N GLU A 55 -11.47 15.40 -25.20
CA GLU A 55 -11.14 16.21 -26.36
C GLU A 55 -9.63 16.28 -26.54
N TYR A 56 -9.18 16.42 -27.77
CA TYR A 56 -7.79 16.75 -28.09
C TYR A 56 -7.75 17.92 -29.07
N THR A 57 -6.68 18.69 -29.00
CA THR A 57 -6.42 19.78 -29.94
C THR A 57 -5.43 19.29 -30.99
N ASP A 58 -5.75 19.49 -32.27
CA ASP A 58 -4.85 19.17 -33.37
C ASP A 58 -3.76 20.24 -33.57
N GLU A 59 -2.80 19.96 -34.44
CA GLU A 59 -1.70 20.88 -34.78
C GLU A 59 -2.16 22.20 -35.41
N ARG A 60 -3.44 22.28 -35.84
CA ARG A 60 -4.06 23.48 -36.42
C ARG A 60 -4.86 24.26 -35.37
N GLY A 61 -4.77 23.88 -34.09
CA GLY A 61 -5.48 24.53 -32.99
C GLY A 61 -6.96 24.20 -32.92
N LYS A 62 -7.43 23.18 -33.66
CA LYS A 62 -8.84 22.77 -33.65
C LYS A 62 -9.05 21.62 -32.66
N THR A 63 -10.08 21.77 -31.84
CA THR A 63 -10.50 20.75 -30.87
C THR A 63 -11.38 19.69 -31.51
N TRP A 64 -11.12 18.43 -31.18
CA TRP A 64 -11.84 17.27 -31.70
C TRP A 64 -12.19 16.31 -30.56
N PRO A 65 -13.36 15.65 -30.63
CA PRO A 65 -13.76 14.68 -29.63
C PRO A 65 -12.90 13.41 -29.74
N MET A 66 -12.67 12.77 -28.61
CA MET A 66 -12.07 11.46 -28.50
C MET A 66 -12.62 10.73 -27.27
N TYR A 67 -12.27 9.46 -27.12
CA TYR A 67 -12.61 8.69 -25.94
C TYR A 67 -11.33 8.18 -25.30
N GLU A 68 -11.24 8.29 -23.99
CA GLU A 68 -10.38 7.45 -23.18
C GLU A 68 -11.17 6.22 -22.75
N MET A 69 -10.52 5.06 -22.73
CA MET A 69 -11.17 3.82 -22.33
C MET A 69 -10.26 3.01 -21.43
N ASN A 70 -10.88 2.39 -20.44
CA ASN A 70 -10.22 1.46 -19.54
C ASN A 70 -10.06 0.08 -20.21
N ARG A 71 -9.60 -0.91 -19.42
CA ARG A 71 -9.39 -2.27 -19.92
C ARG A 71 -10.63 -2.87 -20.58
N ASP A 72 -11.78 -2.70 -19.94
CA ASP A 72 -13.03 -3.36 -20.29
C ASP A 72 -13.67 -2.68 -21.50
N GLY A 73 -13.65 -1.34 -21.54
CA GLY A 73 -14.09 -0.56 -22.71
C GLY A 73 -13.28 -0.89 -23.97
N PHE A 74 -11.96 -0.96 -23.84
CA PHE A 74 -11.14 -1.40 -24.97
C PHE A 74 -11.45 -2.85 -25.38
N SER A 75 -11.64 -3.76 -24.42
CA SER A 75 -11.90 -5.17 -24.72
C SER A 75 -13.20 -5.33 -25.52
N LEU A 76 -14.26 -4.64 -25.13
CA LEU A 76 -15.53 -4.58 -25.85
C LEU A 76 -15.36 -4.05 -27.28
N LEU A 77 -14.61 -2.95 -27.44
CA LEU A 77 -14.31 -2.36 -28.74
C LEU A 77 -13.50 -3.31 -29.64
N ALA A 78 -12.47 -3.95 -29.10
CA ALA A 78 -11.57 -4.83 -29.84
C ALA A 78 -12.23 -6.16 -30.23
N MET A 79 -13.22 -6.65 -29.46
CA MET A 79 -14.01 -7.83 -29.82
C MET A 79 -14.82 -7.61 -31.10
N GLY A 80 -15.29 -6.38 -31.34
CA GLY A 80 -15.97 -6.00 -32.59
C GLY A 80 -15.04 -5.89 -33.82
N PHE A 81 -13.71 -5.90 -33.64
CA PHE A 81 -12.76 -5.81 -34.75
C PHE A 81 -12.30 -7.19 -35.25
N THR A 82 -12.40 -7.39 -36.57
CA THR A 82 -12.01 -8.62 -37.29
C THR A 82 -10.77 -8.42 -38.17
N GLY A 83 -10.06 -9.52 -38.49
CA GLY A 83 -8.93 -9.54 -39.42
C GLY A 83 -7.54 -9.82 -38.80
N LYS A 84 -6.55 -10.19 -39.63
CA LYS A 84 -5.20 -10.61 -39.19
C LYS A 84 -4.44 -9.55 -38.37
N LYS A 85 -4.61 -8.26 -38.69
CA LYS A 85 -3.99 -7.14 -37.94
C LYS A 85 -4.66 -6.93 -36.57
N ALA A 86 -5.97 -7.17 -36.48
CA ALA A 86 -6.69 -7.08 -35.22
C ALA A 86 -6.22 -8.17 -34.25
N LEU A 87 -5.95 -9.39 -34.74
CA LEU A 87 -5.39 -10.47 -33.92
C LEU A 87 -4.01 -10.12 -33.33
N GLY A 88 -3.10 -9.60 -34.15
CA GLY A 88 -1.77 -9.20 -33.66
C GLY A 88 -1.81 -8.11 -32.59
N PHE A 89 -2.79 -7.21 -32.66
CA PHE A 89 -2.97 -6.20 -31.62
C PHE A 89 -3.65 -6.74 -30.36
N LYS A 90 -4.63 -7.66 -30.49
CA LYS A 90 -5.22 -8.38 -29.34
C LYS A 90 -4.13 -9.05 -28.51
N LEU A 91 -3.14 -9.70 -29.15
CA LEU A 91 -1.99 -10.31 -28.48
C LEU A 91 -1.11 -9.27 -27.77
N LYS A 92 -0.71 -8.18 -28.45
CA LYS A 92 0.10 -7.11 -27.83
C LYS A 92 -0.61 -6.45 -26.64
N TYR A 93 -1.92 -6.33 -26.71
CA TYR A 93 -2.74 -5.77 -25.64
C TYR A 93 -2.80 -6.70 -24.42
N ILE A 94 -2.97 -8.01 -24.64
CA ILE A 94 -2.86 -9.03 -23.59
C ILE A 94 -1.48 -8.96 -22.93
N ASP A 95 -0.40 -8.85 -23.71
CA ASP A 95 0.97 -8.75 -23.19
C ASP A 95 1.19 -7.48 -22.35
N ALA A 96 0.70 -6.33 -22.80
CA ALA A 96 0.79 -5.07 -22.07
C ALA A 96 0.02 -5.14 -20.74
N PHE A 97 -1.15 -5.80 -20.74
CA PHE A 97 -1.95 -6.01 -19.54
C PHE A 97 -1.24 -6.97 -18.56
N ASN A 98 -0.75 -8.10 -19.04
CA ASN A 98 0.01 -9.06 -18.23
C ASN A 98 1.31 -8.44 -17.68
N HIS A 99 1.92 -7.50 -18.41
CA HIS A 99 3.06 -6.74 -17.91
C HIS A 99 2.64 -5.81 -16.77
N MET A 100 1.54 -5.09 -16.92
CA MET A 100 1.04 -4.18 -15.87
C MET A 100 0.54 -4.92 -14.63
N GLU A 101 -0.15 -6.06 -14.81
CA GLU A 101 -0.53 -6.96 -13.71
C GLU A 101 0.70 -7.45 -12.94
N ARG A 102 1.76 -7.86 -13.65
CA ARG A 102 3.04 -8.22 -13.01
C ARG A 102 3.68 -7.06 -12.25
N LEU A 103 3.63 -5.84 -12.78
CA LEU A 103 4.14 -4.66 -12.07
C LEU A 103 3.36 -4.38 -10.78
N LEU A 104 2.02 -4.50 -10.81
CA LEU A 104 1.17 -4.30 -9.63
C LEU A 104 1.38 -5.40 -8.57
N LEU A 105 1.47 -6.66 -9.00
CA LEU A 105 1.80 -7.79 -8.11
C LEU A 105 3.21 -7.64 -7.50
N ASN A 106 4.18 -7.18 -8.28
CA ASN A 106 5.53 -6.91 -7.79
C ASN A 106 5.58 -5.72 -6.83
N GLN A 107 4.77 -4.66 -7.04
CA GLN A 107 4.66 -3.54 -6.10
C GLN A 107 4.05 -3.96 -4.75
N GLN A 108 3.06 -4.85 -4.77
CA GLN A 108 2.56 -5.45 -3.53
C GLN A 108 3.66 -6.26 -2.82
N ASN A 109 4.44 -7.07 -3.56
CA ASN A 109 5.55 -7.85 -3.00
C ASN A 109 6.70 -7.00 -2.46
N LEU A 110 7.03 -5.87 -3.11
CA LEU A 110 8.08 -4.93 -2.66
C LEU A 110 7.66 -4.26 -1.34
N SER A 111 6.41 -3.83 -1.22
CA SER A 111 5.88 -3.31 0.06
C SER A 111 5.97 -4.35 1.19
N TRP A 112 5.76 -5.64 0.91
CA TRP A 112 5.92 -6.71 1.91
C TRP A 112 7.39 -6.91 2.30
N GLN A 113 8.33 -6.86 1.34
CA GLN A 113 9.76 -7.05 1.60
C GLN A 113 10.39 -5.85 2.33
N GLU A 114 10.08 -4.63 1.90
CA GLU A 114 10.56 -3.39 2.54
C GLU A 114 10.03 -3.28 3.98
N GLN A 115 8.78 -3.67 4.23
CA GLN A 115 8.26 -3.79 5.60
C GLN A 115 9.01 -4.85 6.39
N ARG A 116 9.27 -6.05 5.84
CA ARG A 116 10.00 -7.10 6.56
C ARG A 116 11.45 -6.70 6.88
N ASP A 117 12.13 -6.01 5.96
CA ASP A 117 13.52 -5.57 6.14
C ASP A 117 13.62 -4.35 7.06
N GLY A 118 12.72 -3.37 6.92
CA GLY A 118 12.57 -2.29 7.91
C GLY A 118 12.29 -2.82 9.31
N ASN A 119 11.44 -3.84 9.43
CA ASN A 119 11.17 -4.53 10.70
C ASN A 119 12.38 -5.32 11.24
N LYS A 120 13.32 -5.79 10.40
CA LYS A 120 14.57 -6.39 10.91
C LYS A 120 15.50 -5.32 11.50
N ILE A 121 15.58 -4.16 10.85
CA ILE A 121 16.43 -3.05 11.27
C ILE A 121 15.90 -2.43 12.58
N GLY A 122 14.58 -2.19 12.68
CA GLY A 122 13.95 -1.67 13.89
C GLY A 122 14.18 -2.56 15.11
N ARG A 123 14.09 -3.89 14.95
CA ARG A 123 14.32 -4.86 16.04
C ARG A 123 15.73 -4.79 16.61
N ARG A 124 16.75 -4.60 15.77
CA ARG A 124 18.14 -4.47 16.25
C ARG A 124 18.29 -3.22 17.10
N ALA A 125 17.85 -2.07 16.58
CA ALA A 125 17.91 -0.81 17.29
C ALA A 125 17.13 -0.82 18.63
N GLU A 126 15.99 -1.51 18.70
CA GLU A 126 15.25 -1.69 19.96
C GLU A 126 16.00 -2.60 20.93
N THR A 127 16.54 -3.73 20.45
CA THR A 127 17.31 -4.67 21.26
C THR A 127 18.53 -3.99 21.86
N ASP A 128 19.22 -3.15 21.06
CA ASP A 128 20.40 -2.41 21.47
C ASP A 128 20.06 -1.38 22.56
N ALA A 129 19.01 -0.58 22.38
CA ALA A 129 18.59 0.39 23.39
C ALA A 129 18.10 -0.24 24.69
N LEU A 130 17.43 -1.40 24.62
CA LEU A 130 17.04 -2.16 25.81
C LEU A 130 18.25 -2.76 26.52
N ALA A 131 19.26 -3.23 25.78
CA ALA A 131 20.50 -3.71 26.37
C ALA A 131 21.24 -2.58 27.11
N GLU A 132 21.38 -1.41 26.47
CA GLU A 132 21.93 -0.20 27.11
C GLU A 132 21.16 0.19 28.38
N PHE A 133 19.83 0.12 28.33
CA PHE A 133 18.98 0.39 29.49
C PHE A 133 19.17 -0.63 30.63
N VAL A 134 19.37 -1.91 30.30
CA VAL A 134 19.67 -2.95 31.30
C VAL A 134 21.00 -2.68 31.98
N ASP A 135 22.03 -2.29 31.23
CA ASP A 135 23.34 -1.93 31.76
C ASP A 135 23.24 -0.69 32.65
N TYR A 136 22.52 0.33 32.18
CA TYR A 136 22.25 1.55 32.93
C TYR A 136 21.52 1.27 34.25
N ALA A 137 20.46 0.45 34.23
CA ALA A 137 19.74 0.05 35.43
C ALA A 137 20.63 -0.76 36.39
N THR A 138 21.50 -1.62 35.86
CA THR A 138 22.46 -2.42 36.65
C THR A 138 23.48 -1.52 37.33
N ALA A 139 24.02 -0.53 36.63
CA ALA A 139 24.96 0.46 37.17
C ALA A 139 24.33 1.29 38.30
N GLN A 140 23.02 1.54 38.24
CA GLN A 140 22.25 2.19 39.31
C GLN A 140 21.84 1.23 40.46
N GLY A 141 22.28 -0.03 40.45
CA GLY A 141 22.06 -0.99 41.52
C GLY A 141 20.82 -1.88 41.38
N SER A 142 20.20 -1.94 40.20
CA SER A 142 19.05 -2.82 39.97
C SER A 142 19.43 -4.29 40.04
N GLN A 143 18.81 -5.03 40.97
CA GLN A 143 18.99 -6.49 41.12
C GLN A 143 18.18 -7.31 40.10
N SER A 144 17.26 -6.66 39.37
CA SER A 144 16.31 -7.30 38.47
C SER A 144 16.41 -6.76 37.03
N ALA A 145 17.51 -6.08 36.69
CA ALA A 145 17.68 -5.41 35.39
C ALA A 145 17.42 -6.35 34.20
N ARG A 146 17.88 -7.61 34.27
CA ARG A 146 17.66 -8.64 33.24
C ARG A 146 16.21 -8.86 32.82
N PHE A 147 15.23 -8.50 33.67
CA PHE A 147 13.81 -8.68 33.38
C PHE A 147 13.19 -7.52 32.58
N TYR A 148 13.92 -6.40 32.38
CA TYR A 148 13.36 -5.25 31.68
C TYR A 148 12.97 -5.55 30.24
N TYR A 149 13.73 -6.39 29.54
CA TYR A 149 13.37 -6.84 28.20
C TYR A 149 11.98 -7.49 28.17
N ALA A 150 11.75 -8.47 29.06
CA ALA A 150 10.47 -9.18 29.15
C ALA A 150 9.34 -8.25 29.62
N ASN A 151 9.62 -7.36 30.57
CA ASN A 151 8.63 -6.43 31.10
C ASN A 151 8.16 -5.43 30.05
N VAL A 152 9.08 -4.84 29.28
CA VAL A 152 8.78 -3.94 28.16
C VAL A 152 7.98 -4.66 27.09
N THR A 153 8.41 -5.86 26.70
CA THR A 153 7.69 -6.67 25.69
C THR A 153 6.26 -6.93 26.15
N ASN A 154 6.09 -7.44 27.39
CA ASN A 154 4.78 -7.81 27.91
C ASN A 154 3.86 -6.60 28.12
N MET A 155 4.38 -5.47 28.61
CA MET A 155 3.56 -4.27 28.80
C MET A 155 3.12 -3.70 27.45
N THR A 156 3.96 -3.77 26.42
CA THR A 156 3.63 -3.29 25.07
C THR A 156 2.56 -4.15 24.44
N TYR A 157 2.72 -5.47 24.47
CA TYR A 157 1.71 -6.40 23.95
C TYR A 157 0.38 -6.23 24.68
N LYS A 158 0.42 -6.11 26.01
CA LYS A 158 -0.78 -5.88 26.81
C LYS A 158 -1.45 -4.54 26.48
N ALA A 159 -0.69 -3.45 26.40
CA ALA A 159 -1.22 -2.13 26.09
C ALA A 159 -1.88 -2.09 24.70
N LEU A 160 -1.33 -2.81 23.74
CA LEU A 160 -1.86 -2.89 22.37
C LEU A 160 -2.92 -3.98 22.17
N ASN A 161 -3.30 -4.72 23.22
CA ASN A 161 -4.20 -5.87 23.15
C ASN A 161 -3.76 -6.93 22.12
N LEU A 162 -2.45 -7.15 21.99
CA LEU A 162 -1.89 -8.16 21.10
C LEU A 162 -1.85 -9.52 21.81
N VAL A 163 -2.52 -10.51 21.22
CA VAL A 163 -2.54 -11.88 21.73
C VAL A 163 -1.67 -12.74 20.83
N LYS A 164 -0.66 -13.39 21.42
CA LYS A 164 0.14 -14.39 20.71
C LYS A 164 -0.73 -15.62 20.48
N GLN A 165 -0.99 -15.95 19.21
CA GLN A 165 -1.68 -17.18 18.85
C GLN A 165 -0.81 -18.41 19.18
N SER A 166 -1.45 -19.51 19.56
CA SER A 166 -0.75 -20.78 19.80
C SER A 166 -0.14 -21.30 18.49
N GLY A 167 1.19 -21.39 18.44
CA GLY A 167 1.91 -21.87 17.25
C GLY A 167 3.41 -21.57 17.29
N PRO A 168 4.18 -22.08 16.31
CA PRO A 168 5.64 -21.88 16.23
C PRO A 168 6.03 -20.47 15.77
N GLN A 169 5.09 -19.69 15.24
CA GLN A 169 5.34 -18.36 14.70
C GLN A 169 5.51 -17.31 15.82
N SER A 170 6.33 -16.29 15.57
CA SER A 170 6.44 -15.15 16.48
C SER A 170 5.17 -14.29 16.42
N LEU A 171 4.89 -13.49 17.46
CA LEU A 171 3.71 -12.61 17.45
C LEU A 171 3.71 -11.70 16.21
N ARG A 172 4.88 -11.14 15.86
CA ARG A 172 5.08 -10.27 14.70
C ARG A 172 4.78 -10.94 13.36
N ASP A 173 4.94 -12.26 13.26
CA ASP A 173 4.59 -13.02 12.06
C ASP A 173 3.09 -13.37 12.01
N SER A 174 2.38 -13.26 13.14
CA SER A 174 0.96 -13.64 13.27
C SER A 174 -0.03 -12.46 13.25
N ILE A 175 0.45 -11.23 13.39
CA ILE A 175 -0.39 -10.01 13.45
C ILE A 175 -0.50 -9.35 12.07
N ASP A 176 -1.59 -8.60 11.85
CA ASP A 176 -1.81 -7.89 10.59
C ASP A 176 -0.91 -6.65 10.43
N THR A 177 -0.89 -6.07 9.23
CA THR A 177 -0.04 -4.91 8.89
C THR A 177 -0.34 -3.67 9.76
N MET A 178 -1.59 -3.47 10.18
CA MET A 178 -1.99 -2.33 11.00
C MET A 178 -1.53 -2.53 12.45
N GLN A 179 -1.75 -3.71 13.01
CA GLN A 179 -1.25 -4.12 14.32
C GLN A 179 0.28 -4.07 14.40
N LEU A 180 0.98 -4.49 13.34
CA LEU A 180 2.43 -4.41 13.24
C LEU A 180 2.93 -2.97 13.22
N SER A 181 2.22 -2.07 12.55
CA SER A 181 2.53 -0.63 12.52
C SER A 181 2.36 0.00 13.91
N PHE A 182 1.32 -0.40 14.65
CA PHE A 182 1.12 0.04 16.02
C PHE A 182 2.21 -0.46 16.97
N LEU A 183 2.58 -1.74 16.86
CA LEU A 183 3.66 -2.31 17.64
C LEU A 183 4.98 -1.58 17.40
N THR A 184 5.35 -1.38 16.14
CA THR A 184 6.60 -0.69 15.76
C THR A 184 6.64 0.75 16.26
N SER A 185 5.50 1.44 16.26
CA SER A 185 5.40 2.80 16.80
C SER A 185 5.55 2.84 18.31
N ALA A 186 4.98 1.88 19.03
CA ALA A 186 5.13 1.77 20.48
C ALA A 186 6.58 1.48 20.89
N GLU A 187 7.28 0.58 20.18
CA GLU A 187 8.69 0.29 20.41
C GLU A 187 9.60 1.50 20.16
N TYR A 188 9.31 2.28 19.10
CA TYR A 188 10.01 3.55 18.86
C TYR A 188 9.88 4.50 20.06
N LEU A 189 8.67 4.67 20.60
CA LEU A 189 8.42 5.55 21.74
C LEU A 189 9.18 5.07 22.99
N ILE A 190 9.19 3.77 23.25
CA ILE A 190 9.95 3.19 24.37
C ILE A 190 11.43 3.51 24.22
N ARG A 191 12.00 3.26 23.03
CA ARG A 191 13.40 3.53 22.74
C ARG A 191 13.73 5.00 22.96
N ASP A 192 12.90 5.91 22.43
CA ASP A 192 13.11 7.35 22.55
C ASP A 192 13.09 7.81 24.01
N VAL A 193 12.11 7.36 24.80
CA VAL A 193 12.02 7.65 26.23
C VAL A 193 13.22 7.09 26.99
N MET A 194 13.65 5.86 26.69
CA MET A 194 14.81 5.26 27.34
C MET A 194 16.10 6.02 27.03
N GLN A 195 16.36 6.33 25.75
CA GLN A 195 17.58 7.03 25.33
C GLN A 195 17.63 8.45 25.89
N THR A 196 16.53 9.20 25.76
CA THR A 196 16.45 10.58 26.28
C THR A 196 16.54 10.62 27.81
N GLY A 197 15.89 9.68 28.50
CA GLY A 197 15.97 9.56 29.96
C GLY A 197 17.36 9.19 30.47
N MET A 198 18.05 8.26 29.79
CA MET A 198 19.43 7.89 30.12
C MET A 198 20.39 9.06 29.86
N ALA A 199 20.25 9.76 28.73
CA ALA A 199 21.06 10.94 28.42
C ALA A 199 20.86 12.08 29.44
N ALA A 200 19.65 12.21 29.98
CA ALA A 200 19.33 13.17 31.04
C ALA A 200 19.74 12.69 32.46
N GLY A 201 20.29 11.49 32.61
CA GLY A 201 20.71 10.94 33.91
C GLY A 201 19.56 10.61 34.86
N ILE A 202 18.35 10.37 34.34
CA ILE A 202 17.17 10.07 35.15
C ILE A 202 17.32 8.70 35.82
N GLN A 203 16.69 8.50 36.99
CA GLN A 203 16.69 7.18 37.64
C GLN A 203 15.99 6.13 36.76
N TYR A 204 16.58 4.93 36.65
CA TYR A 204 16.09 3.86 35.78
C TYR A 204 14.60 3.50 36.01
N ARG A 205 14.10 3.58 37.26
CA ARG A 205 12.69 3.26 37.55
C ARG A 205 11.76 4.32 36.98
N ASP A 206 12.15 5.59 37.06
CA ASP A 206 11.37 6.70 36.51
C ASP A 206 11.34 6.63 34.98
N ILE A 207 12.47 6.32 34.33
CA ILE A 207 12.53 6.09 32.88
C ILE A 207 11.59 4.95 32.48
N PHE A 208 11.63 3.82 33.20
CA PHE A 208 10.75 2.69 32.91
C PHE A 208 9.27 3.05 33.10
N GLN A 209 8.95 3.82 34.13
CA GLN A 209 7.59 4.30 34.37
C GLN A 209 7.13 5.25 33.26
N GLN A 210 7.98 6.19 32.82
CA GLN A 210 7.69 7.08 31.69
C GLN A 210 7.47 6.30 30.38
N ALA A 211 8.28 5.27 30.11
CA ALA A 211 8.10 4.42 28.94
C ALA A 211 6.75 3.69 28.97
N LYS A 212 6.35 3.21 30.15
CA LYS A 212 5.03 2.58 30.36
C LYS A 212 3.89 3.56 30.12
N ASP A 213 4.02 4.78 30.62
CA ASP A 213 2.99 5.81 30.46
C ASP A 213 2.89 6.26 29.00
N ALA A 214 4.02 6.41 28.30
CA ALA A 214 4.07 6.74 26.87
C ALA A 214 3.36 5.68 26.00
N VAL A 215 3.64 4.39 26.23
CA VAL A 215 2.98 3.30 25.49
C VAL A 215 1.49 3.25 25.79
N THR A 216 1.10 3.45 27.05
CA THR A 216 -0.32 3.45 27.46
C THR A 216 -1.08 4.63 26.85
N ALA A 217 -0.48 5.81 26.84
CA ALA A 217 -1.04 6.99 26.20
C ALA A 217 -1.18 6.79 24.68
N TYR A 218 -0.14 6.26 24.03
CA TYR A 218 -0.19 5.92 22.61
C TYR A 218 -1.30 4.93 22.30
N ALA A 219 -1.37 3.82 23.04
CA ALA A 219 -2.41 2.81 22.90
C ALA A 219 -3.83 3.42 23.00
N ALA A 220 -4.06 4.32 23.96
CA ALA A 220 -5.36 4.98 24.15
C ALA A 220 -5.79 5.88 22.97
N THR A 221 -4.86 6.31 22.12
CA THR A 221 -5.19 7.07 20.89
C THR A 221 -5.68 6.18 19.75
N LEU A 222 -5.48 4.86 19.83
CA LEU A 222 -5.77 3.95 18.73
C LEU A 222 -7.28 3.67 18.61
N PRO A 223 -7.84 3.74 17.38
CA PRO A 223 -9.29 3.70 17.15
C PRO A 223 -9.99 2.41 17.63
N GLY A 224 -9.26 1.30 17.82
CA GLY A 224 -9.80 0.03 18.30
C GLY A 224 -9.97 -0.10 19.82
N GLN A 225 -9.44 0.82 20.64
CA GLN A 225 -9.47 0.68 22.11
C GLN A 225 -10.69 1.34 22.79
N ARG A 226 -11.47 2.15 22.06
CA ARG A 226 -12.62 2.88 22.62
C ARG A 226 -13.88 2.02 22.82
N LEU A 227 -13.93 0.79 22.30
CA LEU A 227 -15.15 -0.03 22.26
C LEU A 227 -15.30 -1.07 23.39
N LEU A 228 -14.39 -1.11 24.38
CA LEU A 228 -14.47 -2.08 25.49
C LEU A 228 -14.66 -1.43 26.88
N ARG A 229 -15.13 -0.19 26.92
CA ARG A 229 -15.62 0.45 28.15
C ARG A 229 -17.09 0.84 27.99
N ALA A 230 -17.96 -0.15 28.06
CA ALA A 230 -19.37 -0.02 28.39
C ALA A 230 -19.75 -1.18 29.31
#